data_AF-A0A5Q0TH15-F1
#
_entry.id   AF-A0A5Q0TH15-F1
#
_cell.length_a   1.000
_cell.length_b   1.000
_cell.length_c   1.000
_cell.angle_alpha   90.00
_cell.angle_beta   90.00
_cell.angle_gamma   90.00
#
_symmetry.space_group_name_H-M   'P 1'
#
loop_
_entity.id
_entity.type
_entity.pdbx_description
1 polymer ?
#
loop_
_entity_poly.entity_id
_entity_poly.type
_entity_poly.pdbx_seq_one_letter_code
_entity_poly.pdbx_strand_id
1 'polypeptide(L)' 'MNRKKKINSILKKRIKKMNSKLHTSNKPKYVSKADREKLVLEAQQQNDQQVDAQQQSEQEQIEQEQIEQE' A
#
# COMPACT_ATOMS: atom_id res chain seq x y z
N MET A 1 11.64 17.34 -40.36
CA MET A 1 10.49 17.03 -39.48
C MET A 1 9.81 18.33 -39.08
N ASN A 2 8.51 18.47 -39.34
CA ASN A 2 7.75 19.68 -39.00
C ASN A 2 7.89 20.03 -37.51
N ARG A 3 7.89 21.33 -37.17
CA ARG A 3 8.07 21.86 -35.82
C ARG A 3 7.22 21.11 -34.77
N LYS A 4 5.95 20.86 -35.09
CA LYS A 4 5.01 20.08 -34.26
C LYS A 4 5.54 18.68 -33.92
N LYS A 5 6.02 17.95 -34.91
CA LYS A 5 6.58 16.60 -34.73
C LYS A 5 7.86 16.64 -33.87
N LYS A 6 8.72 17.66 -34.04
CA LYS A 6 9.95 17.87 -33.25
C LYS A 6 9.67 18.13 -31.77
N ILE A 7 8.68 18.96 -31.46
CA ILE A 7 8.28 19.22 -30.08
C ILE A 7 7.77 17.93 -29.42
N ASN A 8 6.89 17.20 -30.11
CA ASN A 8 6.33 15.95 -29.59
C ASN A 8 7.38 14.88 -29.33
N SER A 9 8.39 14.76 -30.20
CA SER A 9 9.48 13.79 -29.98
C SER A 9 10.35 14.15 -28.78
N ILE A 10 10.62 15.45 -28.56
CA ILE A 10 11.35 15.94 -27.39
C ILE A 10 10.57 15.68 -26.10
N LEU A 11 9.27 15.99 -26.08
CA LEU A 11 8.41 15.75 -24.92
C LEU A 11 8.36 14.26 -24.55
N LYS A 12 8.14 13.38 -25.53
CA LYS A 12 8.16 11.93 -25.32
C LYS A 12 9.50 11.43 -24.77
N LYS A 13 10.62 11.94 -25.29
CA LYS A 13 11.96 11.60 -24.79
C LYS A 13 12.16 12.05 -23.34
N ARG A 14 11.67 13.24 -22.96
CA ARG A 14 11.73 13.74 -21.58
C ARG A 14 10.89 12.90 -20.63
N ILE A 15 9.65 12.58 -21.00
CA ILE A 15 8.77 11.70 -20.21
C ILE A 15 9.43 10.33 -20.01
N LYS A 16 9.96 9.71 -21.08
CA LYS A 16 10.64 8.42 -21.00
C LYS A 16 11.86 8.47 -20.06
N LYS A 17 12.65 9.55 -20.09
CA LYS A 17 13.81 9.76 -19.21
C LYS A 17 13.41 9.99 -17.75
N MET A 18 12.25 10.60 -17.50
CA MET A 18 11.70 10.77 -16.15
C MET A 18 11.20 9.44 -15.60
N ASN A 19 10.42 8.71 -16.40
CA ASN A 19 9.87 7.41 -16.00
C ASN A 19 10.98 6.35 -15.80
N SER A 20 12.04 6.38 -16.61
CA SER A 20 13.20 5.48 -16.42
C SER A 20 13.98 5.75 -15.14
N LYS A 21 13.83 6.94 -14.54
CA LYS A 21 14.41 7.28 -13.24
C LYS A 21 13.49 6.92 -12.08
N LEU A 22 12.21 6.68 -12.36
CA LEU A 22 11.19 6.25 -11.40
C LEU A 22 11.07 4.72 -11.36
N HIS A 23 12.16 4.00 -11.59
CA HIS A 23 12.17 2.55 -11.39
C HIS A 23 12.39 2.23 -9.91
N THR A 24 11.29 2.04 -9.19
CA THR A 24 11.29 1.25 -7.96
C THR A 24 11.38 -0.22 -8.36
N SER A 25 12.42 -0.92 -7.92
CA SER A 25 12.44 -2.37 -8.14
C SER A 25 11.27 -3.01 -7.38
N ASN A 26 10.58 -3.99 -7.95
CA ASN A 26 9.55 -4.78 -7.24
C ASN A 26 10.12 -5.60 -6.07
N LYS A 27 11.43 -5.54 -5.84
CA LYS A 27 12.06 -6.19 -4.68
C LYS A 27 11.83 -5.31 -3.45
N PRO A 28 11.41 -5.89 -2.32
CA PRO A 28 11.39 -5.15 -1.07
C PRO A 28 12.80 -4.64 -0.78
N LYS A 29 12.88 -3.41 -0.24
CA LYS A 29 14.15 -2.83 0.19
C LYS A 29 14.81 -3.80 1.19
N TYR A 30 16.08 -4.14 0.97
CA TYR A 30 16.81 -4.94 1.94
C TYR A 30 16.89 -4.15 3.25
N VAL A 31 16.37 -4.75 4.31
CA VAL A 31 16.46 -4.28 5.69
C VAL A 31 17.34 -5.26 6.46
N SER A 32 18.11 -4.75 7.43
CA SER A 32 18.99 -5.61 8.24
C SER A 32 18.17 -6.63 9.03
N LYS A 33 18.82 -7.67 9.57
CA LYS A 33 18.12 -8.70 10.37
C LYS A 33 17.36 -8.09 11.56
N ALA A 34 18.00 -7.16 12.28
CA ALA A 34 17.40 -6.45 13.41
C ALA A 34 16.19 -5.60 12.98
N ASP A 35 16.30 -4.87 11.87
CA ASP A 35 15.21 -4.05 11.36
C ASP A 35 14.03 -4.90 10.86
N ARG A 36 14.33 -6.09 10.31
CA ARG A 36 13.32 -7.04 9.84
C ARG A 36 12.52 -7.63 11.00
N GLU A 37 13.19 -8.00 12.09
CA GLU A 37 12.52 -8.51 13.30
C GLU A 37 11.62 -7.44 13.92
N LYS A 38 12.09 -6.18 13.99
CA LYS A 38 11.30 -5.06 14.48
C LYS A 38 10.04 -4.82 13.64
N LEU A 39 10.17 -4.80 12.31
CA LEU A 39 9.02 -4.63 11.40
C LEU A 39 8.02 -5.79 11.47
N VAL A 40 8.50 -7.01 11.68
CA VAL A 40 7.62 -8.19 11.82
C VAL A 40 6.82 -8.11 13.13
N LEU A 41 7.44 -7.72 14.24
CA LEU A 41 6.77 -7.53 15.52
C LEU A 41 5.73 -6.40 15.46
N GLU A 42 6.08 -5.26 14.86
CA GLU A 42 5.14 -4.14 14.67
C GLU A 42 3.97 -4.55 13.77
N ALA A 43 4.22 -5.30 12.69
CA ALA A 43 3.16 -5.81 11.82
C ALA A 43 2.26 -6.85 12.50
N GLN A 44 2.80 -7.69 13.38
CA GLN A 44 1.99 -8.63 14.17
C GLN A 44 1.08 -7.89 15.14
N GLN A 45 1.61 -6.93 15.90
CA GLN A 45 0.81 -6.12 16.83
C GLN A 45 -0.31 -5.34 16.13
N GLN A 46 -0.06 -4.84 14.92
CA GLN A 46 -1.09 -4.16 14.13
C GLN A 46 -2.15 -5.12 13.59
N ASN A 47 -1.78 -6.34 13.19
CA ASN A 47 -2.76 -7.34 12.75
C ASN A 47 -3.61 -7.81 13.93
N ASP A 48 -3.01 -8.09 15.09
CA ASP A 48 -3.74 -8.54 16.27
C ASP A 48 -4.76 -7.48 16.73
N GLN A 49 -4.37 -6.20 16.76
CA GLN A 49 -5.29 -5.09 17.06
C GLN A 49 -6.42 -4.94 16.03
N GLN A 50 -6.16 -5.22 14.75
CA GLN A 50 -7.19 -5.16 13.71
C GLN A 50 -8.17 -6.32 13.81
N VAL A 51 -7.68 -7.53 14.13
CA VAL A 51 -8.50 -8.72 14.32
C VAL A 51 -9.39 -8.57 15.56
N ASP A 52 -8.84 -8.06 16.66
CA ASP A 52 -9.61 -7.80 17.89
C ASP A 52 -10.70 -6.74 17.66
N ALA A 53 -10.39 -5.66 16.94
CA ALA A 53 -11.36 -4.61 16.61
C ALA A 53 -12.49 -5.12 15.69
N GLN A 54 -12.17 -6.01 14.74
CA GLN A 54 -13.16 -6.63 13.86
C GLN A 54 -14.10 -7.55 14.64
N GLN A 55 -13.56 -8.40 15.52
CA GLN A 55 -14.36 -9.29 16.35
C GLN A 55 -15.30 -8.53 17.29
N GLN A 56 -14.85 -7.41 17.88
CA GLN A 56 -15.71 -6.55 18.69
C GLN A 56 -16.85 -5.95 17.87
N SER A 57 -16.56 -5.46 16.66
CA SER A 57 -17.58 -4.90 15.78
C SER A 57 -18.63 -5.94 15.31
N GLU A 58 -18.21 -7.19 15.10
CA GLU A 58 -19.12 -8.29 14.73
C GLU A 58 -20.00 -8.69 15.93
N GLN A 59 -19.44 -8.73 17.14
CA GLN A 59 -20.20 -9.03 18.35
C GLN A 59 -21.26 -7.96 18.65
N GLU A 60 -20.90 -6.68 18.52
CA GLU A 60 -21.85 -5.57 18.70
C GLU A 60 -22.99 -5.60 17.67
N GLN A 61 -22.70 -5.99 16.42
CA GLN A 61 -23.73 -6.15 15.39
C GLN A 61 -24.68 -7.31 15.69
N ILE A 62 -24.14 -8.45 16.13
CA ILE A 62 -24.94 -9.63 16.51
C ILE A 62 -25.85 -9.30 17.70
N GLU A 63 -25.36 -8.56 18.69
CA GLU A 63 -26.14 -8.16 19.88
C GLU A 63 -27.27 -7.19 19.50
N GLN A 64 -27.01 -6.22 18.64
CA GLN A 64 -28.04 -5.30 18.13
C GLN A 64 -29.12 -6.03 17.33
N GLU A 65 -28.75 -7.01 16.50
CA GLU A 65 -29.69 -7.79 15.70
C GLU A 65 -30.57 -8.70 16.57
N GLN A 66 -30.05 -9.21 17.69
CA GLN A 66 -30.83 -9.99 18.66
C GLN A 66 -31.85 -9.13 19.42
N ILE A 67 -31.46 -7.91 19.81
CA ILE A 67 -32.34 -6.96 20.51
C ILE A 67 -33.51 -6.50 19.63
N GLU A 68 -33.33 -6.40 18.31
CA GLU A 68 -34.40 -6.00 17.37
C GLU A 68 -35.42 -7.12 17.10
N GLN A 69 -35.06 -8.38 17.35
CA GLN A 69 -35.91 -9.56 17.11
C GLN A 69 -36.78 -9.98 18.31
N GLU A 70 -36.53 -9.42 19.50
CA GLU A 70 -37.26 -9.68 20.75
C GLU A 70 -38.33 -8.60 21.04
#